data_AF-M3A932-F1
#
_entry.id   AF-M3A932-F1
#
_cell.length_a   1.000
_cell.length_b   1.000
_cell.length_c   1.000
_cell.angle_alpha   90.00
_cell.angle_beta   90.00
_cell.angle_gamma   90.00
#
_symmetry.space_group_name_H-M   'P 1'
#
loop_
_entity.id
_entity.type
_entity.pdbx_description
1 polymer ?
#
loop_
_entity_poly.entity_id
_entity_poly.type
_entity_poly.pdbx_seq_one_letter_code
_entity_poly.pdbx_strand_id
1 'polypeptide(L)'
;MRSVKTVLALGAAALAAAGALTTPAAAAPPAPDANGKAMTWTLLADGPSGTVQVGGGPLSNPYQGDTATTTALPLLCLKVDGRPVPAGITPGFYAGWARGTVAATAPIRGNRLTGRAVADGVCANNFGAGWRMAEFHDGRYGTNLESSGGWSFWADGDVPAGTRFWTAINDQPANPWN
;
A
#
# COMPACT_ATOMS: atom_id res chain seq x y z
N MET A 1 -35.32 51.17 51.96
CA MET A 1 -35.66 49.98 52.76
C MET A 1 -35.96 48.81 51.82
N ARG A 2 -35.49 47.62 52.22
CA ARG A 2 -35.67 46.28 51.61
C ARG A 2 -34.71 45.88 50.49
N SER A 3 -33.56 45.36 50.94
CA SER A 3 -32.82 44.28 50.28
C SER A 3 -33.70 43.05 50.04
N VAL A 4 -33.49 42.37 48.91
CA VAL A 4 -33.80 40.95 48.79
C VAL A 4 -32.51 40.24 48.36
N LYS A 5 -32.03 39.37 49.24
CA LYS A 5 -30.94 38.42 49.00
C LYS A 5 -31.55 37.20 48.33
N THR A 6 -30.97 36.73 47.23
CA THR A 6 -31.26 35.40 46.69
C THR A 6 -30.00 34.55 46.78
N VAL A 7 -30.13 33.43 47.47
CA VAL A 7 -29.08 32.46 47.80
C VAL A 7 -29.12 31.31 46.78
N LEU A 8 -27.92 30.95 46.31
CA LEU A 8 -27.39 29.66 45.83
C LEU A 8 -28.35 28.50 45.46
N ALA A 9 -28.08 27.89 44.30
CA ALA A 9 -27.91 26.44 44.21
C ALA A 9 -26.86 26.11 43.13
N LEU A 10 -25.65 25.78 43.56
CA LEU A 10 -24.60 25.19 42.72
C LEU A 10 -24.90 23.70 42.55
N GLY A 11 -25.39 23.29 41.38
CA GLY A 11 -25.48 21.90 40.99
C GLY A 11 -24.14 21.42 40.41
N ALA A 12 -23.38 20.65 41.19
CA ALA A 12 -22.20 19.96 40.68
C ALA A 12 -22.65 18.75 39.84
N ALA A 13 -22.53 18.85 38.52
CA ALA A 13 -22.68 17.70 37.62
C ALA A 13 -21.38 16.89 37.63
N ALA A 14 -21.40 15.74 38.30
CA ALA A 14 -20.31 14.78 38.23
C ALA A 14 -20.33 14.09 36.85
N LEU A 15 -19.37 14.44 35.97
CA LEU A 15 -19.09 13.66 34.77
C LEU A 15 -18.39 12.36 35.19
N ALA A 16 -19.11 11.24 35.15
CA ALA A 16 -18.50 9.92 35.19
C ALA A 16 -17.83 9.63 33.84
N ALA A 17 -16.50 9.75 33.78
CA ALA A 17 -15.72 9.30 32.65
C ALA A 17 -15.66 7.76 32.64
N ALA A 18 -16.47 7.13 31.80
CA ALA A 18 -16.34 5.71 31.49
C ALA A 18 -15.09 5.50 30.62
N GLY A 19 -13.97 5.14 31.23
CA GLY A 19 -12.77 4.73 30.51
C GLY A 19 -13.01 3.38 29.83
N ALA A 20 -13.19 3.40 28.50
CA ALA A 20 -13.18 2.19 27.71
C ALA A 20 -11.75 1.62 27.67
N LEU A 21 -11.54 0.49 28.32
CA LEU A 21 -10.31 -0.29 28.20
C LEU A 21 -10.29 -0.91 26.80
N THR A 22 -9.53 -0.31 25.87
CA THR A 22 -9.20 -0.95 24.60
C THR A 22 -8.20 -2.06 24.87
N THR A 23 -8.62 -3.32 24.75
CA THR A 23 -7.69 -4.45 24.72
C THR A 23 -6.78 -4.31 23.49
N PRO A 24 -5.45 -4.38 23.65
CA PRO A 24 -4.57 -4.42 22.50
C PRO A 24 -4.86 -5.70 21.72
N ALA A 25 -5.08 -5.57 20.40
CA ALA A 25 -5.18 -6.72 19.52
C ALA A 25 -3.88 -7.54 19.63
N ALA A 26 -4.01 -8.83 19.90
CA ALA A 26 -2.87 -9.73 19.89
C ALA A 26 -2.19 -9.64 18.52
N ALA A 27 -0.87 -9.49 18.50
CA ALA A 27 -0.09 -9.51 17.28
C ALA A 27 -0.36 -10.84 16.55
N ALA A 28 -0.67 -10.76 15.25
CA ALA A 28 -0.79 -11.95 14.43
C ALA A 28 0.51 -12.77 14.51
N PRO A 29 0.44 -14.11 14.52
CA PRO A 29 1.64 -14.93 14.47
C PRO A 29 2.51 -14.52 13.27
N PRO A 30 3.84 -14.56 13.38
CA PRO A 30 4.72 -14.26 12.27
C PRO A 30 4.34 -15.16 11.11
N ALA A 31 4.08 -14.54 9.97
CA ALA A 31 3.72 -15.26 8.77
C ALA A 31 4.91 -16.18 8.39
N PRO A 32 4.66 -17.41 7.92
CA PRO A 32 5.72 -18.38 7.67
C PRO A 32 6.78 -17.81 6.73
N ASP A 33 8.06 -18.07 7.04
CA ASP A 33 9.21 -17.71 6.21
C ASP A 33 8.93 -18.16 4.76
N ALA A 34 8.98 -17.23 3.81
CA ALA A 34 8.81 -17.52 2.39
C ALA A 34 10.01 -18.25 1.78
N ASN A 35 10.74 -19.03 2.58
CA ASN A 35 11.99 -19.72 2.27
C ASN A 35 13.03 -18.76 1.66
N GLY A 36 13.12 -17.54 2.20
CA GLY A 36 13.97 -16.48 1.68
C GLY A 36 13.60 -16.01 0.26
N LYS A 37 12.33 -16.17 -0.16
CA LYS A 37 11.79 -15.61 -1.40
C LYS A 37 10.76 -14.52 -1.11
N ALA A 38 10.53 -13.66 -2.10
CA ALA A 38 9.47 -12.67 -2.08
C ALA A 38 8.78 -12.59 -3.43
N MET A 39 7.56 -12.06 -3.42
CA MET A 39 6.76 -11.80 -4.59
C MET A 39 7.39 -10.67 -5.41
N THR A 40 7.40 -10.84 -6.72
CA THR A 40 7.78 -9.78 -7.64
C THR A 40 6.70 -9.52 -8.69
N TRP A 41 6.67 -8.29 -9.20
CA TRP A 41 5.82 -7.89 -10.31
C TRP A 41 6.66 -7.48 -11.52
N THR A 42 6.02 -7.18 -12.64
CA THR A 42 6.64 -6.69 -13.89
C THR A 42 5.73 -5.66 -14.54
N LEU A 43 6.26 -4.94 -15.53
CA LEU A 43 5.44 -4.31 -16.56
C LEU A 43 4.69 -5.39 -17.33
N LEU A 44 3.37 -5.24 -17.47
CA LEU A 44 2.50 -6.11 -18.26
C LEU A 44 2.14 -5.48 -19.61
N ALA A 45 1.86 -4.17 -19.63
CA ALA A 45 1.50 -3.44 -20.83
C ALA A 45 1.69 -1.93 -20.66
N ASP A 46 1.97 -1.26 -21.77
CA ASP A 46 1.79 0.19 -21.89
C ASP A 46 0.32 0.50 -22.19
N GLY A 47 -0.16 1.61 -21.65
CA GLY A 47 -1.54 2.05 -21.77
C GLY A 47 -1.67 3.43 -22.40
N PRO A 48 -2.93 3.91 -22.56
CA PRO A 48 -3.17 5.24 -23.11
C PRO A 48 -2.61 6.33 -22.19
N SER A 49 -2.25 7.47 -22.78
CA SER A 49 -1.88 8.70 -22.05
C SER A 49 -0.71 8.56 -21.07
N GLY A 50 0.25 7.67 -21.34
CA GLY A 50 1.43 7.48 -20.48
C GLY A 50 1.12 6.70 -19.20
N THR A 51 0.13 5.79 -19.29
CA THR A 51 -0.14 4.80 -18.24
C THR A 51 0.60 3.51 -18.50
N VAL A 52 0.81 2.75 -17.43
CA VAL A 52 1.35 1.39 -17.47
C VAL A 52 0.48 0.47 -16.63
N GLN A 53 0.37 -0.78 -17.04
CA GLN A 53 -0.16 -1.86 -16.23
C GLN A 53 1.01 -2.62 -15.61
N VAL A 54 1.08 -2.64 -14.30
CA VAL A 54 2.05 -3.44 -13.53
C VAL A 54 1.34 -4.55 -12.79
N GLY A 55 1.95 -5.72 -12.73
CA GLY A 55 1.30 -6.88 -12.11
C GLY A 55 2.17 -8.12 -12.06
N GLY A 56 1.60 -9.18 -11.53
CA GLY A 56 2.34 -10.41 -11.27
C GLY A 56 2.80 -11.15 -12.53
N GLY A 57 1.97 -11.14 -13.58
CA GLY A 57 2.17 -12.00 -14.74
C GLY A 57 2.14 -13.49 -14.36
N PRO A 58 2.63 -14.39 -15.24
CA PRO A 58 2.59 -15.84 -14.98
C PRO A 58 3.60 -16.32 -13.92
N LEU A 59 4.56 -15.48 -13.51
CA LEU A 59 5.66 -15.87 -12.62
C LEU A 59 5.45 -15.47 -11.15
N SER A 60 4.56 -14.52 -10.88
CA SER A 60 4.38 -14.00 -9.53
C SER A 60 3.70 -15.00 -8.62
N ASN A 61 4.21 -15.13 -7.39
CA ASN A 61 3.59 -15.95 -6.37
C ASN A 61 3.31 -15.13 -5.11
N PRO A 62 2.06 -14.67 -4.91
CA PRO A 62 1.69 -13.88 -3.72
C PRO A 62 1.66 -14.69 -2.43
N TYR A 63 1.72 -16.02 -2.48
CA TYR A 63 1.60 -16.89 -1.31
C TYR A 63 2.96 -17.31 -0.74
N GLN A 64 3.93 -17.60 -1.60
CA GLN A 64 5.24 -18.15 -1.20
C GLN A 64 6.42 -17.33 -1.72
N GLY A 65 6.16 -16.25 -2.46
CA GLY A 65 7.18 -15.55 -3.22
C GLY A 65 7.69 -16.36 -4.41
N ASP A 66 8.29 -15.65 -5.37
CA ASP A 66 8.80 -16.22 -6.62
C ASP A 66 10.31 -15.97 -6.82
N THR A 67 10.87 -14.98 -6.13
CA THR A 67 12.25 -14.55 -6.33
C THR A 67 13.03 -14.54 -5.02
N ALA A 68 14.25 -15.10 -5.01
CA ALA A 68 15.13 -15.08 -3.84
C ALA A 68 15.45 -13.65 -3.39
N THR A 69 15.31 -13.35 -2.09
CA THR A 69 15.55 -12.01 -1.51
C THR A 69 17.00 -11.57 -1.61
N THR A 70 17.92 -12.46 -1.95
CA THR A 70 19.33 -12.11 -2.24
C THR A 70 19.50 -11.46 -3.62
N THR A 71 18.52 -11.56 -4.52
CA THR A 71 18.52 -10.93 -5.85
C THR A 71 18.41 -9.41 -5.71
N ALA A 72 19.13 -8.66 -6.55
CA ALA A 72 18.94 -7.21 -6.64
C ALA A 72 17.93 -6.89 -7.74
N LEU A 73 16.78 -6.32 -7.38
CA LEU A 73 15.72 -5.88 -8.28
C LEU A 73 15.28 -4.46 -7.94
N PRO A 74 14.80 -3.66 -8.91
CA PRO A 74 14.15 -2.39 -8.59
C PRO A 74 12.98 -2.57 -7.62
N LEU A 75 12.70 -1.53 -6.84
CA LEU A 75 11.49 -1.44 -6.03
C LEU A 75 10.42 -0.72 -6.85
N LEU A 76 9.22 -1.33 -6.97
CA LEU A 76 8.08 -0.64 -7.55
C LEU A 76 7.52 0.34 -6.51
N CYS A 77 7.58 1.63 -6.82
CA CYS A 77 7.11 2.70 -5.97
C CYS A 77 5.85 3.32 -6.56
N LEU A 78 4.93 3.73 -5.68
CA LEU A 78 3.67 4.37 -6.02
C LEU A 78 3.48 5.64 -5.19
N LYS A 79 3.01 6.71 -5.84
CA LYS A 79 2.43 7.89 -5.18
C LYS A 79 0.98 8.02 -5.58
N VAL A 80 0.08 7.82 -4.61
CA VAL A 80 -1.37 8.01 -4.79
C VAL A 80 -1.69 9.49 -4.59
N ASP A 81 -2.34 10.11 -5.57
CA ASP A 81 -2.77 11.51 -5.52
C ASP A 81 -4.25 11.72 -5.88
N GLY A 82 -4.98 10.62 -6.09
CA GLY A 82 -6.43 10.64 -6.29
C GLY A 82 -6.86 10.99 -7.71
N ARG A 83 -5.92 11.06 -8.67
CA ARG A 83 -6.22 11.37 -10.08
C ARG A 83 -7.30 10.44 -10.67
N PRO A 84 -8.16 10.97 -11.58
CA PRO A 84 -9.22 10.19 -12.21
C PRO A 84 -8.66 9.11 -13.13
N VAL A 85 -9.50 8.13 -13.48
CA VAL A 85 -9.15 7.10 -14.47
C VAL A 85 -9.05 7.76 -15.85
N PRO A 86 -7.94 7.60 -16.60
CA PRO A 86 -7.85 8.09 -17.97
C PRO A 86 -8.83 7.39 -18.92
N ALA A 87 -9.22 8.08 -19.99
CA ALA A 87 -10.03 7.48 -21.04
C ALA A 87 -9.31 6.25 -21.64
N GLY A 88 -10.06 5.18 -21.91
CA GLY A 88 -9.54 3.92 -22.45
C GLY A 88 -9.12 2.88 -21.40
N ILE A 89 -9.20 3.21 -20.10
CA ILE A 89 -9.01 2.24 -19.02
C ILE A 89 -10.36 1.99 -18.32
N THR A 90 -10.73 0.71 -18.21
CA THR A 90 -11.87 0.25 -17.42
C THR A 90 -11.36 -0.57 -16.24
N PRO A 91 -11.30 -0.01 -15.01
CA PRO A 91 -10.76 -0.72 -13.86
C PRO A 91 -11.63 -1.90 -13.45
N GLY A 92 -11.00 -3.01 -13.12
CA GLY A 92 -11.66 -4.21 -12.62
C GLY A 92 -10.92 -4.85 -11.45
N PHE A 93 -11.49 -5.93 -10.90
CA PHE A 93 -10.91 -6.64 -9.76
C PHE A 93 -9.46 -7.12 -9.99
N TYR A 94 -9.13 -7.54 -11.21
CA TYR A 94 -7.79 -8.05 -11.54
C TYR A 94 -6.83 -6.98 -12.11
N ALA A 95 -7.36 -5.79 -12.42
CA ALA A 95 -6.64 -4.72 -13.10
C ALA A 95 -7.28 -3.38 -12.73
N GLY A 96 -7.10 -2.97 -11.47
CA GLY A 96 -7.68 -1.73 -10.95
C GLY A 96 -6.93 -0.48 -11.40
N TRP A 97 -7.40 0.70 -10.99
CA TRP A 97 -6.69 1.97 -11.14
C TRP A 97 -6.06 2.39 -9.81
N ALA A 98 -4.75 2.63 -9.78
CA ALA A 98 -4.03 2.98 -8.55
C ALA A 98 -4.29 4.42 -8.09
N ARG A 99 -4.89 5.27 -8.94
CA ARG A 99 -5.14 6.70 -8.65
C ARG A 99 -3.85 7.46 -8.34
N GLY A 100 -2.81 7.19 -9.12
CA GLY A 100 -1.47 7.72 -8.85
C GLY A 100 -0.46 7.43 -9.95
N THR A 101 0.82 7.69 -9.62
CA THR A 101 1.97 7.45 -10.48
C THR A 101 2.87 6.37 -9.93
N VAL A 102 3.36 5.49 -10.79
CA VAL A 102 4.43 4.54 -10.48
C VAL A 102 5.78 4.95 -11.03
N ALA A 103 6.83 4.48 -10.37
CA ALA A 103 8.22 4.54 -10.83
C ALA A 103 9.01 3.37 -10.24
N ALA A 104 10.11 2.99 -10.89
CA ALA A 104 11.02 1.95 -10.41
C ALA A 104 12.34 2.58 -9.94
N THR A 105 12.84 2.15 -8.78
CA THR A 105 14.14 2.60 -8.26
C THR A 105 15.32 1.98 -9.00
N ALA A 106 16.56 2.33 -8.64
CA ALA A 106 17.69 1.46 -8.91
C ALA A 106 17.55 0.09 -8.17
N PRO A 107 18.19 -0.99 -8.65
CA PRO A 107 18.07 -2.30 -8.00
C PRO A 107 18.57 -2.34 -6.55
N ILE A 108 17.78 -2.94 -5.67
CA ILE A 108 18.11 -3.20 -4.26
C ILE A 108 17.93 -4.69 -3.96
N ARG A 109 18.80 -5.26 -3.12
CA ARG A 109 18.61 -6.63 -2.64
C ARG A 109 17.39 -6.70 -1.75
N GLY A 110 16.50 -7.66 -1.99
CA GLY A 110 15.29 -7.85 -1.19
C GLY A 110 15.57 -7.95 0.32
N ASN A 111 16.66 -8.63 0.70
CA ASN A 111 17.06 -8.78 2.11
C ASN A 111 17.54 -7.48 2.80
N ARG A 112 17.60 -6.35 2.07
CA ARG A 112 17.80 -5.01 2.66
C ARG A 112 16.48 -4.33 3.02
N LEU A 113 15.36 -4.82 2.50
CA LEU A 113 14.02 -4.34 2.79
C LEU A 113 13.50 -5.08 4.02
N THR A 114 13.89 -4.66 5.21
CA THR A 114 13.59 -5.36 6.48
C THR A 114 12.20 -5.03 7.06
N GLY A 115 11.33 -4.40 6.27
CA GLY A 115 9.97 -4.06 6.67
C GLY A 115 9.35 -3.02 5.76
N ARG A 116 8.02 -2.87 5.87
CA ARG A 116 7.25 -1.90 5.09
C ARG A 116 7.80 -0.47 5.18
N ALA A 117 8.12 -0.02 6.40
CA ALA A 117 8.67 1.32 6.63
C ALA A 117 10.02 1.54 5.92
N VAL A 118 10.87 0.52 5.84
CA VAL A 118 12.15 0.61 5.12
C VAL A 118 11.92 0.71 3.63
N ALA A 119 11.03 -0.13 3.08
CA ALA A 119 10.69 -0.09 1.65
C ALA A 119 10.03 1.23 1.24
N ASP A 120 9.09 1.73 2.05
CA ASP A 120 8.48 3.04 1.84
C ASP A 120 9.52 4.17 1.93
N GLY A 121 10.46 4.07 2.87
CA GLY A 121 11.59 5.00 2.98
C GLY A 121 12.50 5.00 1.75
N VAL A 122 12.75 3.84 1.13
CA VAL A 122 13.48 3.76 -0.14
C VAL A 122 12.73 4.53 -1.24
N CYS A 123 11.42 4.33 -1.37
CA CYS A 123 10.62 5.06 -2.35
C CYS A 123 10.60 6.58 -2.08
N ALA A 124 10.40 6.98 -0.83
CA ALA A 124 10.39 8.40 -0.45
C ALA A 124 11.76 9.07 -0.69
N ASN A 125 12.87 8.37 -0.44
CA ASN A 125 14.21 8.91 -0.68
C ASN A 125 14.54 9.05 -2.17
N ASN A 126 13.98 8.19 -3.04
CA ASN A 126 14.20 8.26 -4.48
C ASN A 126 13.31 9.32 -5.16
N PHE A 127 12.05 9.45 -4.73
CA PHE A 127 11.04 10.18 -5.49
C PHE A 127 10.33 11.31 -4.69
N GLY A 128 10.65 11.45 -3.40
CA GLY A 128 10.13 12.49 -2.51
C GLY A 128 8.97 12.03 -1.63
N ALA A 129 8.47 12.96 -0.81
CA ALA A 129 7.40 12.67 0.15
C ALA A 129 6.12 12.15 -0.53
N GLY A 130 5.48 11.17 0.12
CA GLY A 130 4.24 10.52 -0.33
C GLY A 130 4.44 9.33 -1.27
N TRP A 131 5.66 9.07 -1.72
CA TRP A 131 6.00 7.82 -2.41
C TRP A 131 6.21 6.69 -1.40
N ARG A 132 5.69 5.52 -1.73
CA ARG A 132 5.78 4.29 -0.92
C ARG A 132 5.95 3.08 -1.84
N MET A 133 6.34 1.94 -1.28
CA MET A 133 6.31 0.69 -2.04
C MET A 133 4.88 0.43 -2.53
N ALA A 134 4.75 0.06 -3.80
CA ALA A 134 3.48 -0.39 -4.34
C ALA A 134 3.04 -1.68 -3.65
N GLU A 135 1.74 -1.87 -3.54
CA GLU A 135 1.10 -2.95 -2.82
C GLU A 135 0.10 -3.66 -3.74
N PHE A 136 0.02 -4.99 -3.58
CA PHE A 136 -0.75 -5.89 -4.43
C PHE A 136 -2.20 -5.44 -4.66
N HIS A 137 -2.82 -4.82 -3.65
CA HIS A 137 -4.20 -4.36 -3.67
C HIS A 137 -4.38 -2.86 -3.93
N ASP A 138 -3.35 -2.16 -4.43
CA ASP A 138 -3.44 -0.72 -4.71
C ASP A 138 -4.45 -0.36 -5.81
N GLY A 139 -4.77 -1.31 -6.70
CA GLY A 139 -5.74 -1.14 -7.77
C GLY A 139 -7.17 -0.99 -7.23
N ARG A 140 -7.82 0.13 -7.56
CA ARG A 140 -9.21 0.43 -7.21
C ARG A 140 -10.17 0.24 -8.39
N TYR A 141 -11.39 -0.20 -8.11
CA TYR A 141 -12.43 -0.40 -9.13
C TYR A 141 -13.85 -0.19 -8.56
N GLY A 142 -14.85 -0.31 -9.43
CA GLY A 142 -16.26 -0.13 -9.09
C GLY A 142 -16.70 1.34 -9.13
N THR A 143 -17.96 1.57 -8.79
CA THR A 143 -18.53 2.93 -8.70
C THR A 143 -17.68 3.74 -7.72
N ASN A 144 -17.26 4.94 -8.14
CA ASN A 144 -16.40 5.83 -7.34
C ASN A 144 -15.05 5.23 -6.88
N LEU A 145 -14.59 4.11 -7.45
CA LEU A 145 -13.33 3.45 -7.08
C LEU A 145 -13.26 3.02 -5.59
N GLU A 146 -14.38 2.59 -5.03
CA GLU A 146 -14.48 2.23 -3.61
C GLU A 146 -13.98 0.82 -3.27
N SER A 147 -13.90 -0.07 -4.27
CA SER A 147 -13.43 -1.45 -4.08
C SER A 147 -11.94 -1.60 -4.40
N SER A 148 -11.26 -2.54 -3.74
CA SER A 148 -9.87 -2.94 -4.02
C SER A 148 -9.81 -4.33 -4.61
N GLY A 149 -8.98 -4.47 -5.64
CA GLY A 149 -8.71 -5.74 -6.33
C GLY A 149 -7.30 -6.24 -6.05
N GLY A 150 -6.74 -7.05 -6.95
CA GLY A 150 -5.37 -7.51 -6.87
C GLY A 150 -4.83 -7.96 -8.23
N TRP A 151 -3.67 -8.62 -8.22
CA TRP A 151 -2.99 -9.23 -9.38
C TRP A 151 -2.34 -8.25 -10.36
N SER A 152 -2.94 -7.10 -10.61
CA SER A 152 -2.33 -5.99 -11.32
C SER A 152 -3.07 -4.67 -11.06
N PHE A 153 -2.44 -3.56 -11.41
CA PHE A 153 -3.13 -2.28 -11.53
C PHE A 153 -2.52 -1.42 -12.64
N TRP A 154 -3.36 -0.51 -13.15
CA TRP A 154 -2.98 0.61 -13.98
C TRP A 154 -2.56 1.80 -13.12
N ALA A 155 -1.55 2.54 -13.56
CA ALA A 155 -1.11 3.81 -12.98
C ALA A 155 -0.51 4.69 -14.09
N ASP A 156 -0.40 5.99 -13.86
CA ASP A 156 0.45 6.83 -14.71
C ASP A 156 1.92 6.52 -14.44
N GLY A 157 2.79 6.76 -15.42
CA GLY A 157 4.24 6.65 -15.25
C GLY A 157 4.88 5.70 -16.24
N ASP A 158 6.14 5.39 -16.00
CA ASP A 158 6.95 4.52 -16.83
C ASP A 158 7.84 3.65 -15.94
N VAL A 159 8.00 2.39 -16.32
CA VAL A 159 8.85 1.43 -15.62
C VAL A 159 9.57 0.53 -16.63
N PRO A 160 10.80 0.07 -16.35
CA PRO A 160 11.56 -0.70 -17.32
C PRO A 160 10.86 -1.99 -17.78
N ALA A 161 10.69 -2.15 -19.09
CA ALA A 161 10.21 -3.39 -19.69
C ALA A 161 11.16 -4.57 -19.40
N GLY A 162 10.60 -5.79 -19.37
CA GLY A 162 11.39 -7.02 -19.16
C GLY A 162 12.07 -7.14 -17.80
N THR A 163 11.72 -6.27 -16.84
CA THR A 163 12.32 -6.22 -15.50
C THR A 163 11.32 -6.64 -14.44
N ARG A 164 11.79 -7.35 -13.41
CA ARG A 164 11.01 -7.69 -12.22
C ARG A 164 11.22 -6.65 -11.13
N PHE A 165 10.18 -6.36 -10.38
CA PHE A 165 10.18 -5.37 -9.30
C PHE A 165 9.79 -6.03 -8.00
N TRP A 166 10.43 -5.64 -6.90
CA TRP A 166 9.87 -5.88 -5.58
C TRP A 166 8.55 -5.12 -5.44
N THR A 167 7.50 -5.81 -4.99
CA THR A 167 6.20 -5.23 -4.63
C THR A 167 5.73 -5.81 -3.30
N ALA A 168 4.87 -5.11 -2.58
CA ALA A 168 4.36 -5.55 -1.30
C ALA A 168 3.03 -6.32 -1.43
N ILE A 169 2.69 -7.12 -0.43
CA ILE A 169 1.36 -7.68 -0.20
C ILE A 169 1.09 -7.70 1.31
N ASN A 170 -0.02 -7.10 1.73
CA ASN A 170 -0.29 -6.93 3.17
C ASN A 170 -1.00 -8.13 3.82
N ASP A 171 -1.62 -9.01 3.03
CA ASP A 171 -2.43 -10.12 3.51
C ASP A 171 -1.80 -11.51 3.28
N GLN A 172 -0.55 -11.55 2.80
CA GLN A 172 0.23 -12.78 2.59
C GLN A 172 1.70 -12.64 3.02
N PRO A 173 2.39 -13.75 3.37
CA PRO A 173 3.81 -13.77 3.75
C PRO A 173 4.81 -13.57 2.60
N ALA A 174 4.47 -12.96 1.46
CA ALA A 174 5.36 -12.94 0.30
C ALA A 174 6.15 -11.63 0.15
N ASN A 175 6.46 -10.92 1.23
CA ASN A 175 7.30 -9.73 1.17
C ASN A 175 8.78 -10.07 1.43
N PRO A 176 9.72 -9.21 1.01
CA PRO A 176 11.15 -9.42 1.31
C PRO A 176 11.53 -9.47 2.80
N TRP A 177 10.65 -9.03 3.70
CA TRP A 177 10.84 -9.02 5.15
C TRP A 177 10.08 -10.12 5.90
N ASN A 178 9.43 -11.03 5.17
CA ASN A 178 8.84 -12.24 5.75
C ASN A 178 9.92 -13.32 5.85
#